data_AF-A0A4S2R8E9-F1
#
_entry.id   AF-A0A4S2R8E9-F1
#
_cell.length_a   1.000
_cell.length_b   1.000
_cell.length_c   1.000
_cell.angle_alpha   90.00
_cell.angle_beta   90.00
_cell.angle_gamma   90.00
#
_symmetry.space_group_name_H-M   'P 1'
#
loop_
_entity.id
_entity.type
_entity.pdbx_description
1 polymer ?
#
loop_
_entity_poly.entity_id
_entity_poly.type
_entity_poly.pdbx_seq_one_letter_code
_entity_poly.pdbx_strand_id
1 'polypeptide(L)'
;MLLAGHHDDSPAVRARVAETLSAAAAEPLPGLDLRCLGGYEVRVGAPVPPDRWTSLHAQLILVYLVANGGATRDELLDLLWPEDDVRRTEVRLRSTRRLLRHALRPP
;
A
#
# COMPACT_ATOMS: atom_id res chain seq x y z
N MET A 1 6.34 39.94 8.95
CA MET A 1 5.51 39.48 10.08
C MET A 1 4.81 38.19 9.63
N LEU A 2 5.47 37.05 9.82
CA LEU A 2 5.01 35.72 9.38
C LEU A 2 4.05 35.15 10.43
N LEU A 3 2.85 34.77 10.02
CA LEU A 3 1.89 34.04 10.85
C LEU A 3 2.47 32.66 11.17
N ALA A 4 2.81 32.46 12.45
CA ALA A 4 3.15 31.15 12.98
C ALA A 4 1.97 30.20 12.77
N GLY A 5 2.23 29.02 12.21
CA GLY A 5 1.23 27.95 12.12
C GLY A 5 0.73 27.61 13.51
N HIS A 6 -0.50 28.03 13.81
CA HIS A 6 -1.18 27.71 15.04
C HIS A 6 -1.45 26.20 15.05
N HIS A 7 -0.69 25.43 15.82
CA HIS A 7 -1.02 24.04 16.12
C HIS A 7 -2.16 24.06 17.15
N ASP A 8 -3.39 24.09 16.64
CA ASP A 8 -4.58 24.06 17.47
C ASP A 8 -4.93 22.62 17.84
N ASP A 9 -4.43 22.16 18.99
CA ASP A 9 -4.74 20.84 19.58
C ASP A 9 -6.13 20.81 20.26
N SER A 10 -6.99 21.77 19.92
CA SER A 10 -8.34 21.86 20.47
C SER A 10 -9.11 20.54 20.29
N PRO A 11 -9.86 20.10 21.32
CA PRO A 11 -10.72 18.93 21.23
C PRO A 11 -11.72 19.02 20.06
N ALA A 12 -12.10 20.24 19.66
CA ALA A 12 -12.93 20.50 18.48
C ALA A 12 -12.25 20.10 17.16
N VAL A 13 -10.95 20.38 17.00
CA VAL A 13 -10.16 19.98 15.81
C VAL A 13 -10.05 18.47 15.76
N ARG A 14 -9.73 17.82 16.88
CA ARG A 14 -9.66 16.35 16.97
C ARG A 14 -10.99 15.68 16.66
N ALA A 15 -12.10 16.22 17.19
CA ALA A 15 -13.43 15.72 16.89
C ALA A 15 -13.75 15.83 15.39
N ARG A 16 -13.46 16.98 14.77
CA ARG A 16 -13.68 17.17 13.33
C ARG A 16 -12.81 16.26 12.47
N VAL A 17 -11.55 16.05 12.84
CA VAL A 17 -10.66 15.10 12.15
C VAL A 17 -11.18 13.67 12.27
N ALA A 18 -11.60 13.24 13.47
CA ALA A 18 -12.18 11.92 13.68
C ALA A 18 -13.49 11.73 12.88
N GLU A 19 -14.34 12.75 12.85
CA GLU A 19 -15.60 12.75 12.09
C GLU A 19 -15.33 12.65 10.58
N THR A 20 -14.36 13.41 10.07
CA THR A 20 -13.94 13.38 8.66
C THR A 20 -13.31 12.03 8.29
N LEU A 21 -12.46 11.46 9.15
CA LEU A 21 -11.87 10.14 8.96
C LEU A 21 -12.92 9.03 8.98
N SER A 22 -13.92 9.14 9.87
CA SER A 22 -15.03 8.19 9.95
C SER A 22 -15.91 8.25 8.69
N ALA A 23 -16.24 9.45 8.21
CA ALA A 23 -16.98 9.65 6.97
C ALA A 23 -16.21 9.12 5.76
N ALA A 24 -14.89 9.36 5.68
CA ALA A 24 -14.05 8.82 4.62
C ALA A 24 -13.90 7.29 4.70
N ALA A 25 -13.88 6.71 5.90
CA ALA A 25 -13.84 5.27 6.10
C ALA A 25 -15.17 4.57 5.73
N ALA A 26 -16.26 5.32 5.67
CA ALA A 26 -17.57 4.82 5.25
C ALA A 26 -17.70 4.67 3.72
N GLU A 27 -16.85 5.34 2.93
CA GLU A 27 -16.77 5.06 1.50
C GLU A 27 -16.15 3.67 1.28
N PRO A 28 -16.83 2.77 0.56
CA PRO A 28 -16.27 1.47 0.26
C PRO A 28 -14.97 1.65 -0.52
N LEU A 29 -13.90 1.01 -0.06
CA LEU A 29 -12.63 1.01 -0.78
C LEU A 29 -12.85 0.54 -2.22
N PRO A 30 -12.21 1.18 -3.21
CA PRO A 30 -12.31 0.74 -4.59
C PRO A 30 -11.87 -0.72 -4.70
N GLY A 31 -12.61 -1.52 -5.48
CA GLY A 31 -12.23 -2.88 -5.79
C GLY A 31 -10.85 -2.96 -6.45
N LEU A 32 -10.14 -4.05 -6.18
CA LEU A 32 -8.85 -4.36 -6.78
C LEU A 32 -9.04 -5.49 -7.80
N ASP A 33 -8.81 -5.20 -9.08
CA ASP A 33 -8.79 -6.21 -10.14
C ASP A 33 -7.35 -6.47 -10.58
N LEU A 34 -7.00 -7.74 -10.72
CA LEU A 34 -5.67 -8.19 -11.14
C LEU A 34 -5.79 -9.15 -12.33
N ARG A 35 -5.16 -8.79 -13.45
CA ARG A 35 -5.01 -9.65 -14.62
C ARG A 35 -3.58 -10.17 -14.68
N CYS A 36 -3.42 -11.49 -14.60
CA CYS A 36 -2.11 -12.15 -14.64
C CYS A 36 -1.83 -12.86 -15.98
N LEU A 37 -2.87 -13.20 -16.74
CA LEU A 37 -2.77 -13.96 -17.98
C LEU A 37 -2.99 -13.05 -19.19
N GLY A 38 -2.12 -13.16 -20.20
CA GLY A 38 -2.18 -12.33 -21.40
C GLY A 38 -1.78 -10.86 -21.17
N GLY A 39 -1.03 -10.59 -20.08
CA GLY A 39 -0.55 -9.27 -19.68
C GLY A 39 -0.78 -9.02 -18.19
N TYR A 40 0.19 -8.38 -17.52
CA TYR A 40 0.05 -7.95 -16.13
C TYR A 40 -0.66 -6.59 -16.08
N GLU A 41 -1.88 -6.56 -15.53
CA GLU A 41 -2.63 -5.33 -15.32
C GLU A 41 -3.26 -5.29 -13.94
N VAL A 42 -3.27 -4.11 -13.33
CA VAL A 42 -3.87 -3.85 -12.04
C VAL A 42 -4.84 -2.68 -12.18
N ARG A 43 -6.03 -2.81 -11.60
CA ARG A 43 -7.00 -1.70 -11.50
C ARG A 43 -7.41 -1.50 -10.05
N VAL A 44 -7.45 -0.24 -9.63
CA VAL A 44 -7.98 0.21 -8.33
C VAL A 44 -9.02 1.29 -8.65
N GLY A 45 -10.24 0.87 -9.00
CA GLY A 45 -11.24 1.73 -9.66
C GLY A 45 -10.86 2.10 -11.12
N ALA A 46 -9.62 2.51 -11.36
CA ALA A 46 -9.03 2.81 -12.65
C ALA A 46 -7.71 2.02 -12.86
N PRO A 47 -7.24 1.83 -14.12
CA PRO A 47 -5.96 1.19 -14.40
C PRO A 47 -4.79 1.87 -13.69
N VAL A 48 -3.94 1.08 -13.04
CA VAL A 48 -2.65 1.53 -12.49
C VAL A 48 -1.65 1.59 -13.63
N PRO A 49 -1.08 2.76 -13.94
CA PRO A 49 -0.11 2.91 -15.03
C PRO A 49 1.14 2.03 -14.82
N PRO A 50 1.72 1.43 -15.88
CA PRO A 50 2.91 0.59 -15.77
C PRO A 50 4.11 1.27 -15.10
N ASP A 51 4.29 2.57 -15.32
CA ASP A 51 5.39 3.38 -14.77
C ASP A 51 5.30 3.61 -13.25
N ARG A 52 4.12 3.40 -12.64
CA ARG A 52 4.01 3.36 -11.17
C ARG A 52 4.65 2.11 -10.57
N TRP A 53 4.82 1.05 -11.34
CA TRP A 53 5.46 -0.18 -10.87
C TRP A 53 6.98 -0.10 -11.00
N THR A 54 7.64 0.31 -9.92
CA THR A 54 9.11 0.41 -9.88
C THR A 54 9.78 -0.82 -9.28
N SER A 55 9.02 -1.86 -8.93
CA SER A 55 9.54 -3.09 -8.30
C SER A 55 8.74 -4.32 -8.69
N LEU A 56 9.42 -5.31 -9.27
CA LEU A 56 8.84 -6.63 -9.56
C LEU A 56 8.41 -7.34 -8.27
N HIS A 57 9.21 -7.27 -7.19
CA HIS A 57 8.83 -7.86 -5.91
C HIS A 57 7.54 -7.25 -5.34
N ALA A 58 7.26 -5.96 -5.60
CA ALA A 58 5.99 -5.35 -5.20
C ALA A 58 4.81 -5.97 -5.96
N GLN A 59 4.96 -6.23 -7.26
CA GLN A 59 3.96 -6.92 -8.06
C GLN A 59 3.74 -8.36 -7.58
N LEU A 60 4.83 -9.09 -7.26
CA LEU A 60 4.75 -10.46 -6.75
C LEU A 60 4.05 -10.55 -5.40
N ILE A 61 4.34 -9.62 -4.48
CA ILE A 61 3.61 -9.51 -3.20
C ILE A 61 2.12 -9.31 -3.47
N LEU A 62 1.74 -8.45 -4.42
CA LEU A 62 0.33 -8.23 -4.74
C LEU A 62 -0.35 -9.52 -5.23
N VAL A 63 0.26 -10.20 -6.20
CA VAL A 63 -0.26 -11.46 -6.75
C VAL A 63 -0.45 -12.49 -5.63
N TYR A 64 0.55 -12.64 -4.76
CA TYR A 64 0.49 -13.57 -3.64
C TYR A 64 -0.64 -13.22 -2.67
N LEU A 65 -0.76 -11.95 -2.28
CA LEU A 65 -1.80 -11.50 -1.34
C LEU A 65 -3.21 -11.65 -1.93
N VAL A 66 -3.40 -11.38 -3.22
CA VAL A 66 -4.69 -11.58 -3.88
C VAL A 66 -5.06 -13.06 -3.95
N ALA A 67 -4.10 -13.94 -4.23
CA ALA A 67 -4.34 -15.37 -4.30
C ALA A 67 -4.61 -16.02 -2.93
N ASN A 68 -3.98 -15.53 -1.87
CA ASN A 68 -4.01 -16.16 -0.53
C ASN A 68 -4.84 -15.39 0.51
N GLY A 69 -5.30 -14.17 0.21
CA GLY A 69 -6.03 -13.30 1.13
C GLY A 69 -5.18 -12.62 2.21
N GLY A 70 -3.92 -13.04 2.37
CA GLY A 70 -2.99 -12.50 3.36
C GLY A 70 -1.63 -13.19 3.31
N ALA A 71 -0.70 -12.70 4.13
CA ALA A 71 0.60 -13.32 4.34
C ALA A 71 1.18 -12.86 5.67
N THR A 72 1.92 -13.74 6.34
CA THR A 72 2.82 -13.36 7.42
C THR A 72 4.06 -12.67 6.84
N ARG A 73 4.83 -12.01 7.71
CA ARG A 73 6.10 -11.42 7.30
C ARG A 73 7.05 -12.52 6.79
N ASP A 74 7.17 -13.60 7.54
CA ASP A 74 8.17 -14.63 7.31
C ASP A 74 7.84 -15.41 6.02
N GLU A 75 6.56 -15.70 5.74
CA GLU A 75 6.12 -16.24 4.44
C GLU A 75 6.57 -15.38 3.25
N LEU A 76 6.46 -14.05 3.36
CA LEU A 76 6.90 -13.14 2.29
C LEU A 76 8.43 -13.09 2.16
N LEU A 77 9.16 -13.26 3.25
CA LEU A 77 10.63 -13.31 3.21
C LEU A 77 11.09 -14.61 2.55
N ASP A 78 10.51 -15.74 2.94
CA ASP A 78 10.83 -17.06 2.39
C ASP A 78 10.44 -17.17 0.91
N LEU A 79 9.30 -16.58 0.52
CA LEU A 79 8.85 -16.59 -0.88
C LEU A 79 9.77 -15.77 -1.80
N LEU A 80 10.20 -14.59 -1.36
CA LEU A 80 10.88 -13.62 -2.23
C LEU A 80 12.41 -13.71 -2.13
N TRP A 81 12.94 -14.07 -0.96
CA TRP A 81 14.38 -14.06 -0.66
C TRP A 81 14.79 -15.23 0.25
N PRO A 82 14.57 -16.49 -0.16
CA PRO A 82 14.81 -17.66 0.69
C PRO A 82 16.28 -17.86 1.13
N GLU A 83 17.24 -17.34 0.35
CA GLU A 83 18.68 -17.60 0.56
C GLU A 83 19.45 -16.40 1.15
N ASP A 84 18.77 -15.29 1.48
CA ASP A 84 19.42 -14.04 1.90
C ASP A 84 19.43 -13.86 3.43
N ASP A 85 20.31 -12.98 3.91
CA ASP A 85 20.38 -12.62 5.34
C ASP A 85 19.10 -11.95 5.85
N VAL A 86 18.57 -12.44 6.97
CA VAL A 86 17.28 -12.02 7.55
C VAL A 86 17.20 -10.51 7.77
N ARG A 87 18.26 -9.85 8.27
CA ARG A 87 18.21 -8.41 8.54
C ARG A 87 18.12 -7.61 7.23
N ARG A 88 18.78 -8.07 6.17
CA ARG A 88 18.72 -7.44 4.85
C ARG A 88 17.35 -7.65 4.20
N THR A 89 16.77 -8.84 4.31
CA THR A 89 15.46 -9.16 3.73
C THR A 89 14.33 -8.38 4.43
N GLU A 90 14.40 -8.17 5.75
CA GLU A 90 13.44 -7.33 6.46
C GLU A 90 13.41 -5.87 5.94
N VAL A 91 14.58 -5.27 5.72
CA VAL A 91 14.69 -3.91 5.16
C VAL A 91 14.14 -3.85 3.74
N ARG A 92 14.46 -4.86 2.91
CA ARG A 92 13.91 -4.99 1.56
C ARG A 92 12.41 -5.16 1.56
N LEU A 93 11.85 -5.96 2.47
CA LEU A 93 10.40 -6.14 2.58
C LEU A 93 9.70 -4.84 2.95
N ARG A 94 10.24 -4.08 3.92
CA ARG A 94 9.70 -2.75 4.28
C ARG A 94 9.66 -1.81 3.07
N SER A 95 10.76 -1.72 2.33
CA SER A 95 10.84 -0.90 1.12
C SER A 95 9.88 -1.38 0.03
N THR A 96 9.79 -2.68 -0.19
CA THR A 96 8.90 -3.28 -1.20
C THR A 96 7.42 -3.04 -0.87
N ARG A 97 7.03 -3.19 0.40
CA ARG A 97 5.66 -2.85 0.86
C ARG A 97 5.34 -1.38 0.69
N ARG A 98 6.31 -0.47 0.90
CA ARG A 98 6.15 0.96 0.63
C ARG A 98 5.89 1.22 -0.85
N LEU A 99 6.66 0.59 -1.74
CA LEU A 99 6.49 0.72 -3.19
C LEU A 99 5.13 0.17 -3.65
N LEU A 100 4.72 -0.99 -3.11
CA LEU A 100 3.40 -1.56 -3.39
C LEU A 100 2.27 -0.60 -3.01
N ARG A 101 2.31 -0.05 -1.79
CA ARG A 101 1.32 0.95 -1.34
C ARG A 101 1.32 2.20 -2.20
N HIS A 102 2.48 2.64 -2.68
CA HIS A 102 2.58 3.80 -3.56
C HIS A 102 1.95 3.52 -4.92
N ALA A 103 2.22 2.36 -5.52
CA ALA A 103 1.66 1.97 -6.82
C ALA A 103 0.12 1.89 -6.76
N LEU A 104 -0.41 1.31 -5.68
CA LEU A 104 -1.86 1.12 -5.47
C LEU A 104 -2.58 2.34 -4.91
N ARG A 105 -1.88 3.44 -4.61
CA ARG A 105 -2.52 4.63 -4.07
C ARG A 105 -3.57 5.14 -5.08
N PRO A 106 -4.83 5.33 -4.67
CA PRO A 106 -5.83 5.94 -5.55
C PRO A 106 -5.32 7.29 -6.10
N PRO A 107 -5.69 7.65 -7.33
CA PRO A 107 -5.34 8.94 -7.92
C PRO A 107 -5.81 10.12 -7.06
#